data_AF-A0A1M3PQK8-F1
#
_entry.id   AF-A0A1M3PQK8-F1
#
_cell.length_a   1.000
_cell.length_b   1.000
_cell.length_c   1.000
_cell.angle_alpha   90.00
_cell.angle_beta   90.00
_cell.angle_gamma   90.00
#
_symmetry.space_group_name_H-M   'P 1'
#
loop_
_entity.id
_entity.type
_entity.pdbx_description
1 polymer ?
#
loop_
_entity_poly.entity_id
_entity_poly.type
_entity_poly.pdbx_seq_one_letter_code
_entity_poly.pdbx_strand_id
1 'polypeptide(L)'
;MATIQKRKKAWRVQVRRMGKTVSATFDTKAEAEAWAITTESKIIEDVEPEAIINDPSLSEGATVADAFDRYADEISPGKGGARWEQLRLNMLKRRYPVFKRQILSITGPDIADWRDKRLTQVSASTVNRELGRRLISGDP
;
A
#
# COMPACT_ATOMS: atom_id res chain seq x y z
N MET A 1 14.26 20.94 -5.15
CA MET A 1 13.20 21.86 -4.72
C MET A 1 11.94 21.51 -5.48
N ALA A 2 10.91 21.10 -4.73
CA ALA A 2 9.60 20.81 -5.25
C ALA A 2 8.85 22.10 -5.64
N THR A 3 8.21 22.08 -6.79
CA THR A 3 7.31 23.13 -7.27
C THR A 3 5.89 22.56 -7.27
N ILE A 4 4.99 23.17 -6.50
CA ILE A 4 3.58 22.78 -6.44
C ILE A 4 2.75 23.85 -7.14
N GLN A 5 1.99 23.44 -8.16
CA GLN A 5 1.17 24.33 -8.98
C GLN A 5 -0.28 23.88 -8.98
N LYS A 6 -1.18 24.78 -8.57
CA LYS A 6 -2.63 24.55 -8.71
C LYS A 6 -3.04 24.68 -10.18
N ARG A 7 -3.64 23.62 -10.72
CA ARG A 7 -4.41 23.59 -11.97
C ARG A 7 -5.89 23.53 -11.64
N LYS A 8 -6.75 23.90 -12.59
CA LYS A 8 -8.21 24.09 -12.44
C LYS A 8 -8.88 23.21 -11.36
N LYS A 9 -8.71 21.88 -11.44
CA LYS A 9 -9.25 20.90 -10.48
C LYS A 9 -8.19 20.00 -9.84
N ALA A 10 -6.90 20.25 -10.03
CA ALA A 10 -5.83 19.35 -9.63
C ALA A 10 -4.55 20.11 -9.25
N TRP A 11 -3.69 19.51 -8.46
CA TRP A 11 -2.40 20.03 -8.02
C TRP A 11 -1.28 19.28 -8.70
N ARG A 12 -0.49 19.97 -9.52
CA ARG A 12 0.70 19.39 -10.14
C ARG A 12 1.90 19.63 -9.24
N VAL A 13 2.67 18.59 -8.98
CA VAL A 13 3.95 18.67 -8.30
C VAL A 13 5.06 18.35 -9.28
N GLN A 14 6.15 19.11 -9.21
CA GLN A 14 7.36 18.83 -9.94
C GLN A 14 8.57 18.95 -9.02
N VAL A 15 9.28 17.85 -8.81
CA VAL A 15 10.50 17.80 -8.00
C VAL A 15 11.70 17.73 -8.93
N ARG A 16 12.59 18.71 -8.82
CA ARG A 16 13.89 18.74 -9.50
C ARG A 16 15.00 18.72 -8.45
N ARG A 17 15.83 17.67 -8.44
CA ARG A 17 16.94 17.52 -7.49
C ARG A 17 17.97 16.53 -8.04
N MET A 18 19.27 16.82 -7.83
CA MET A 18 20.38 15.94 -8.23
C MET A 18 20.32 15.46 -9.70
N GLY A 19 19.95 16.35 -10.63
CA GLY A 19 19.81 16.00 -12.06
C GLY A 19 18.57 15.17 -12.40
N LYS A 20 17.86 14.63 -11.41
CA LYS A 20 16.61 13.89 -11.56
C LYS A 20 15.41 14.85 -11.53
N THR A 21 14.45 14.63 -12.44
CA THR A 21 13.20 15.39 -12.51
C THR A 21 12.02 14.44 -12.48
N VAL A 22 11.14 14.62 -11.49
CA VAL A 22 9.94 13.81 -11.30
C VAL A 22 8.72 14.73 -11.22
N SER A 23 7.60 14.33 -11.81
CA SER A 23 6.35 15.09 -11.67
C SER A 23 5.13 14.20 -11.55
N ALA A 24 4.18 14.62 -10.71
CA ALA A 24 2.90 13.94 -10.49
C ALA A 24 1.77 14.96 -10.33
N THR A 25 0.52 14.50 -10.37
CA THR A 25 -0.68 15.32 -10.19
C THR A 25 -1.60 14.69 -9.15
N PHE A 26 -2.20 15.51 -8.30
CA PHE A 26 -3.05 15.12 -7.17
C PHE A 26 -4.33 15.93 -7.14
N ASP A 27 -5.37 15.46 -6.47
CA ASP A 27 -6.64 16.20 -6.39
C ASP A 27 -6.62 17.26 -5.28
N THR A 28 -5.83 17.06 -4.23
CA THR A 28 -5.69 18.01 -3.12
C THR A 28 -4.27 18.58 -2.97
N LYS A 29 -4.19 19.73 -2.28
CA LYS A 29 -2.92 20.38 -1.96
C LYS A 29 -2.09 19.57 -0.97
N ALA A 30 -2.75 18.96 0.01
CA ALA A 30 -2.11 18.20 1.06
C ALA A 30 -1.39 16.96 0.49
N GLU A 31 -2.02 16.27 -0.47
CA GLU A 31 -1.41 15.14 -1.18
C GLU A 31 -0.20 15.59 -1.99
N ALA A 32 -0.33 16.71 -2.71
CA ALA A 32 0.76 17.29 -3.46
C ALA A 32 1.97 17.65 -2.58
N GLU A 33 1.73 18.17 -1.38
CA GLU A 33 2.79 18.50 -0.41
C GLU A 33 3.43 17.23 0.19
N ALA A 34 2.64 16.25 0.59
CA ALA A 34 3.15 14.98 1.13
C ALA A 34 4.01 14.24 0.10
N TRP A 35 3.52 14.10 -1.13
CA TRP A 35 4.26 13.46 -2.23
C TRP A 35 5.56 14.19 -2.54
N ALA A 36 5.56 15.53 -2.53
CA ALA A 36 6.75 16.34 -2.75
C ALA A 36 7.86 16.00 -1.74
N ILE A 37 7.52 15.93 -0.45
CA ILE A 37 8.47 15.65 0.64
C ILE A 37 9.05 14.25 0.48
N THR A 38 8.21 13.23 0.32
CA THR A 38 8.68 11.84 0.19
C THR A 38 9.50 11.63 -1.07
N THR A 39 9.11 12.28 -2.18
CA THR A 39 9.86 12.23 -3.45
C THR A 39 11.24 12.89 -3.31
N GLU A 40 11.33 14.02 -2.60
CA GLU A 40 12.63 14.64 -2.35
C GLU A 40 13.56 13.73 -1.54
N SER A 41 13.07 13.03 -0.53
CA SER A 41 13.86 12.05 0.23
C SER A 41 14.34 10.90 -0.66
N LYS A 42 13.47 10.33 -1.49
CA LYS A 42 13.84 9.22 -2.40
C LYS A 42 14.87 9.61 -3.46
N ILE A 43 14.81 10.84 -3.97
CA ILE A 43 15.84 11.34 -4.89
C ILE A 43 17.19 11.50 -4.18
N ILE A 44 17.20 11.88 -2.89
CA ILE A 44 18.44 11.95 -2.09
C ILE A 44 19.02 10.54 -1.87
N GLU A 45 18.16 9.54 -1.69
CA GLU A 45 18.53 8.12 -1.59
C GLU A 45 18.94 7.50 -2.95
N ASP A 46 19.09 8.32 -3.99
CA ASP A 46 19.46 7.95 -5.35
C ASP A 46 18.50 6.95 -6.03
N VAL A 47 17.24 6.92 -5.60
CA VAL A 47 16.21 6.11 -6.27
C VAL A 47 15.96 6.66 -7.68
N GLU A 48 15.79 5.74 -8.65
CA GLU A 48 15.54 6.13 -10.04
C GLU A 48 14.17 6.81 -10.22
N PRO A 49 14.06 7.85 -11.07
CA PRO A 49 12.81 8.56 -11.32
C PRO A 49 11.66 7.62 -11.67
N GLU A 50 11.92 6.61 -12.50
CA GLU A 50 10.93 5.63 -12.93
C GLU A 50 10.39 4.81 -11.75
N ALA A 51 11.24 4.44 -10.80
CA ALA A 51 10.83 3.71 -9.60
C ALA A 51 10.00 4.58 -8.67
N ILE A 52 10.32 5.88 -8.56
CA ILE A 52 9.55 6.85 -7.76
C ILE A 52 8.17 7.09 -8.39
N ILE A 53 8.08 7.29 -9.71
CA ILE A 53 6.80 7.56 -10.39
C ILE A 53 5.86 6.36 -10.28
N ASN A 54 6.41 5.15 -10.39
CA ASN A 54 5.64 3.91 -10.34
C ASN A 54 5.43 3.40 -8.90
N ASP A 55 5.91 4.11 -7.88
CA ASP A 55 5.78 3.67 -6.50
C ASP A 55 4.34 3.89 -5.99
N PRO A 56 3.57 2.81 -5.74
CA PRO A 56 2.19 2.92 -5.27
C PRO A 56 2.08 3.56 -3.87
N SER A 57 3.17 3.56 -3.09
CA SER A 57 3.20 4.24 -1.78
C SER A 57 3.16 5.76 -1.87
N LEU A 58 3.47 6.31 -3.04
CA LEU A 58 3.60 7.75 -3.26
C LEU A 58 2.30 8.35 -3.83
N SER A 59 1.56 7.63 -4.68
CA SER A 59 0.29 8.13 -5.19
C SER A 59 -0.86 7.85 -4.22
N GLU A 60 -1.38 8.89 -3.55
CA GLU A 60 -2.62 8.91 -2.75
C GLU A 60 -2.92 7.62 -1.94
N GLY A 61 -2.11 7.42 -0.89
CA GLY A 61 -2.37 6.46 0.19
C GLY A 61 -2.25 5.00 -0.23
N ALA A 62 -1.13 4.36 0.14
CA ALA A 62 -0.95 2.93 -0.06
C ALA A 62 -2.24 2.16 0.30
N THR A 63 -2.78 1.42 -0.66
CA THR A 63 -3.94 0.57 -0.42
C THR A 63 -3.52 -0.67 0.35
N VAL A 64 -4.48 -1.37 0.95
CA VAL A 64 -4.15 -2.64 1.61
C VAL A 64 -3.63 -3.66 0.58
N ALA A 65 -4.10 -3.58 -0.66
CA ALA A 65 -3.62 -4.36 -1.79
C ALA A 65 -2.14 -4.09 -2.09
N ASP A 66 -1.71 -2.82 -2.07
CA ASP A 66 -0.30 -2.47 -2.26
C ASP A 66 0.58 -2.99 -1.11
N ALA A 67 0.06 -2.93 0.12
CA ALA A 67 0.74 -3.52 1.27
C ALA A 67 0.83 -5.06 1.17
N PHE A 68 -0.20 -5.73 0.64
CA PHE A 68 -0.16 -7.16 0.38
C PHE A 68 0.89 -7.53 -0.65
N ASP A 69 1.01 -6.75 -1.73
CA ASP A 69 2.00 -7.00 -2.78
C ASP A 69 3.41 -6.82 -2.24
N ARG A 70 3.67 -5.73 -1.50
CA ARG A 70 4.96 -5.54 -0.84
C ARG A 70 5.31 -6.67 0.13
N TYR A 71 4.35 -7.09 0.95
CA TYR A 71 4.58 -8.17 1.90
C TYR A 71 4.87 -9.51 1.19
N ALA A 72 4.15 -9.77 0.09
CA ALA A 72 4.34 -10.95 -0.75
C ALA A 72 5.72 -11.02 -1.41
N ASP A 73 6.29 -9.87 -1.76
CA ASP A 73 7.57 -9.76 -2.46
C ASP A 73 8.77 -9.66 -1.50
N GLU A 74 8.62 -8.92 -0.39
CA GLU A 74 9.73 -8.63 0.52
C GLU A 74 9.82 -9.63 1.69
N ILE A 75 8.68 -10.12 2.20
CA ILE A 75 8.61 -10.88 3.46
C ILE A 75 8.25 -12.35 3.24
N SER A 76 7.23 -12.63 2.42
CA SER A 76 6.77 -14.00 2.19
C SER A 76 7.86 -14.95 1.69
N PRO A 77 8.83 -14.58 0.81
CA PRO A 77 9.86 -15.50 0.33
C PRO A 77 10.74 -16.10 1.43
N GLY A 78 10.94 -15.36 2.54
CA GLY A 78 11.72 -15.83 3.69
C GLY A 78 11.00 -16.84 4.58
N LYS A 79 9.74 -17.19 4.29
CA LYS A 79 8.93 -18.10 5.11
C LYS A 79 8.77 -19.47 4.46
N GLY A 80 8.72 -20.52 5.29
CA GLY A 80 8.45 -21.91 4.87
C GLY A 80 7.07 -22.17 4.22
N GLY A 81 6.28 -21.12 3.94
CA GLY A 81 4.98 -21.18 3.27
C GLY A 81 4.76 -20.09 2.22
N ALA A 82 5.83 -19.49 1.70
CA ALA A 82 5.81 -18.34 0.78
C ALA A 82 4.74 -18.43 -0.32
N ARG A 83 4.79 -19.52 -1.11
CA ARG A 83 3.87 -19.75 -2.24
C ARG A 83 2.40 -19.72 -1.83
N TRP A 84 2.06 -20.34 -0.69
CA TRP A 84 0.68 -20.39 -0.21
C TRP A 84 0.22 -19.05 0.36
N GLU A 85 1.13 -18.29 0.98
CA GLU A 85 0.86 -16.95 1.48
C GLU A 85 0.61 -15.98 0.30
N GLN A 86 1.47 -15.99 -0.72
CA GLN A 86 1.31 -15.17 -1.93
C GLN A 86 0.00 -15.46 -2.67
N LEU A 87 -0.35 -16.74 -2.86
CA LEU A 87 -1.63 -17.13 -3.48
C LEU A 87 -2.83 -16.60 -2.66
N ARG A 88 -2.73 -16.66 -1.33
CA ARG A 88 -3.78 -16.18 -0.44
C ARG A 88 -3.94 -14.67 -0.51
N LEU A 89 -2.85 -13.91 -0.42
CA LEU A 89 -2.83 -12.45 -0.53
C LEU A 89 -3.43 -11.99 -1.87
N ASN A 90 -3.02 -12.62 -2.97
CA ASN A 90 -3.58 -12.34 -4.30
C ASN A 90 -5.09 -12.65 -4.40
N MET A 91 -5.53 -13.75 -3.81
CA MET A 91 -6.95 -14.10 -3.78
C MET A 91 -7.75 -13.09 -2.93
N LEU A 92 -7.23 -12.67 -1.76
CA LEU A 92 -7.87 -11.68 -0.91
C LEU A 92 -8.03 -10.35 -1.64
N LYS A 93 -6.94 -9.85 -2.25
CA LYS A 93 -6.92 -8.65 -3.09
C LYS A 93 -7.96 -8.69 -4.22
N ARG A 94 -8.08 -9.84 -4.89
CA ARG A 94 -9.02 -10.00 -6.02
C ARG A 94 -10.48 -10.09 -5.56
N ARG A 95 -10.74 -10.82 -4.48
CA ARG A 95 -12.10 -11.20 -4.07
C ARG A 95 -12.79 -10.14 -3.20
N TYR A 96 -12.03 -9.31 -2.50
CA TYR A 96 -12.60 -8.37 -1.54
C TYR A 96 -12.23 -6.92 -1.89
N PRO A 97 -13.19 -6.12 -2.39
CA PRO A 97 -12.95 -4.73 -2.77
C PRO A 97 -12.46 -3.83 -1.63
N VAL A 98 -12.74 -4.19 -0.37
CA VAL A 98 -12.24 -3.47 0.81
C VAL A 98 -10.72 -3.27 0.76
N PHE A 99 -9.96 -4.26 0.28
CA PHE A 99 -8.50 -4.17 0.25
C PHE A 99 -7.96 -3.27 -0.86
N LYS A 100 -8.79 -2.86 -1.83
CA LYS A 100 -8.41 -1.88 -2.86
C LYS A 100 -8.56 -0.43 -2.38
N ARG A 101 -9.11 -0.21 -1.19
CA ARG A 101 -9.17 1.12 -0.57
C ARG A 101 -7.85 1.45 0.11
N GLN A 102 -7.59 2.75 0.28
CA GLN A 102 -6.43 3.26 1.00
C GLN A 102 -6.40 2.71 2.42
N ILE A 103 -5.23 2.32 2.94
CA ILE A 103 -5.06 1.77 4.30
C ILE A 103 -5.69 2.68 5.35
N LEU A 104 -5.50 4.00 5.21
CA LEU A 104 -6.02 5.01 6.14
C LEU A 104 -7.55 5.13 6.13
N SER A 105 -8.22 4.65 5.08
CA SER A 105 -9.68 4.69 4.95
C SER A 105 -10.36 3.41 5.48
N ILE A 106 -9.58 2.40 5.87
CA ILE A 106 -10.11 1.15 6.40
C ILE A 106 -10.46 1.31 7.87
N THR A 107 -11.72 1.06 8.20
CA THR A 107 -12.21 1.12 9.58
C THR A 107 -12.33 -0.28 10.20
N GLY A 108 -12.46 -0.34 11.53
CA GLY A 108 -12.73 -1.60 12.24
C GLY A 108 -13.96 -2.35 11.72
N PRO A 109 -15.11 -1.68 11.51
CA PRO A 109 -16.30 -2.30 10.89
C PRO A 109 -16.04 -2.91 9.51
N ASP A 110 -15.23 -2.28 8.66
CA ASP A 110 -14.89 -2.80 7.34
C ASP A 110 -14.17 -4.17 7.42
N ILE A 111 -13.29 -4.32 8.41
CA ILE A 111 -12.58 -5.58 8.67
C ILE A 111 -13.50 -6.62 9.31
N ALA A 112 -14.41 -6.20 10.20
CA ALA A 112 -15.41 -7.10 10.79
C ALA A 112 -16.35 -7.68 9.72
N ASP A 113 -16.85 -6.84 8.80
CA ASP A 113 -17.70 -7.27 7.68
C ASP A 113 -16.97 -8.25 6.76
N TRP A 114 -15.70 -7.98 6.45
CA TRP A 114 -14.87 -8.91 5.69
C TRP A 114 -14.71 -10.25 6.42
N ARG A 115 -14.38 -10.22 7.72
CA ARG A 115 -14.20 -11.40 8.57
C ARG A 115 -15.45 -12.27 8.58
N ASP A 116 -16.62 -11.67 8.80
CA ASP A 116 -17.88 -12.39 8.92
C ASP A 116 -18.28 -13.03 7.58
N LYS A 117 -18.08 -12.30 6.47
CA LYS A 117 -18.22 -12.88 5.11
C LYS A 117 -17.24 -14.02 4.85
N ARG A 118 -16.02 -13.93 5.38
CA ARG A 118 -14.98 -14.94 5.21
C ARG A 118 -15.28 -16.22 6.01
N LEU A 119 -15.80 -16.08 7.22
CA LEU A 119 -16.17 -17.20 8.10
C LEU A 119 -17.28 -18.09 7.52
N THR A 120 -18.08 -17.60 6.57
CA THR A 120 -19.06 -18.43 5.84
C THR A 120 -18.42 -19.37 4.81
N GLN A 121 -17.15 -19.14 4.44
CA GLN A 121 -16.46 -19.85 3.36
C GLN A 121 -15.31 -20.73 3.83
N VAL A 122 -14.70 -20.38 4.97
CA VAL A 122 -13.53 -21.07 5.51
C VAL A 122 -13.63 -21.18 7.02
N SER A 123 -12.85 -22.10 7.59
CA SER A 123 -12.75 -22.26 9.04
C SER A 123 -12.22 -21.01 9.74
N ALA A 124 -12.60 -20.82 11.01
CA ALA A 124 -12.05 -19.77 11.86
C ALA A 124 -10.51 -19.81 11.96
N SER A 125 -9.92 -21.01 11.93
CA SER A 125 -8.46 -21.19 11.90
C SER A 125 -7.81 -20.60 10.65
N THR A 126 -8.51 -20.58 9.51
CA THR A 126 -8.03 -19.98 8.27
C THR A 126 -8.09 -18.45 8.34
N VAL A 127 -9.19 -17.90 8.84
CA VAL A 127 -9.35 -16.45 9.05
C VAL A 127 -8.32 -15.91 10.04
N ASN A 128 -8.03 -16.65 11.12
CA ASN A 128 -6.99 -16.26 12.09
C ASN A 128 -5.59 -16.21 11.47
N ARG A 129 -5.28 -17.10 10.52
CA ARG A 129 -4.01 -17.05 9.76
C ARG A 129 -3.97 -15.86 8.81
N GLU A 130 -5.10 -15.44 8.26
CA GLU A 130 -5.22 -14.27 7.37
C GLU A 130 -5.08 -12.95 8.13
N LEU A 131 -5.62 -12.87 9.34
CA LEU A 131 -5.50 -11.69 10.22
C LEU A 131 -4.14 -11.58 10.93
N GLY A 132 -3.22 -12.54 10.74
CA GLY A 132 -1.88 -12.46 11.32
C GLY A 132 -1.80 -12.71 12.82
N ARG A 133 -2.83 -13.26 13.47
CA ARG A 133 -2.83 -13.54 14.93
C ARG A 133 -1.77 -14.58 15.36
N ARG A 134 -1.10 -15.24 14.41
CA ARG A 134 -0.04 -16.21 14.68
C ARG A 134 1.30 -15.59 15.14
N LEU A 135 1.38 -14.28 15.40
CA LEU A 135 2.51 -13.66 16.10
C LEU A 135 2.31 -13.56 17.62
N ILE A 136 1.12 -13.90 18.15
CA ILE A 136 0.85 -13.99 19.60
C ILE A 136 0.18 -15.33 19.90
N SER A 137 0.77 -16.40 19.36
CA SER A 137 0.45 -17.77 19.75
C SER A 137 1.72 -18.60 19.69
N GLY A 138 2.71 -18.21 20.48
CA GLY A 138 3.37 -19.18 21.33
C GLY A 138 2.49 -19.28 22.58
N ASP A 139 1.58 -20.25 22.60
CA ASP A 139 1.09 -20.83 23.85
C ASP A 139 2.20 -21.75 24.40
N PRO A 140 2.27 -22.04 25.71
CA PRO A 140 1.33 -21.73 26.80
C PRO A 140 1.86 -20.76 27.87
#